data_AF-A0A7X9WMH5-F1
#
_entry.id   AF-A0A7X9WMH5-F1
#
_cell.length_a   1.000
_cell.length_b   1.000
_cell.length_c   1.000
_cell.angle_alpha   90.00
_cell.angle_beta   90.00
_cell.angle_gamma   90.00
#
_symmetry.space_group_name_H-M   'P 1'
#
loop_
_entity.id
_entity.type
_entity.pdbx_description
1 polymer ?
#
loop_
_entity_poly.entity_id
_entity_poly.type
_entity_poly.pdbx_seq_one_letter_code
_entity_poly.pdbx_strand_id
1 'polypeptide(L)'
;MSSLIAAVLAIAAWAAPPGDFTGPGRFCGYSPIIDLAEGERIEPLVGGIHAGTFRWEGAFGTLEVAGIGWAARPPGRLLAPPTGKGHARFAQRREEGRYVVAIWNRGKAAAYFRSATPLTGAQLEAIQRVDLFEEGQEPQGCNYRTIFSWE
;
A
#
# COMPACT_ATOMS: atom_id res chain seq x y z
N MET A 1 5.37 53.70 26.05
CA MET A 1 5.62 52.32 26.52
C MET A 1 4.77 51.41 25.66
N SER A 2 5.37 50.80 24.63
CA SER A 2 4.67 49.97 23.64
C SER A 2 4.65 48.52 24.09
N SER A 3 3.46 47.96 24.32
CA SER A 3 3.26 46.55 24.61
C SER A 3 3.05 45.78 23.31
N LEU A 4 4.00 44.92 22.95
CA LEU A 4 3.85 43.91 21.90
C LEU A 4 3.17 42.68 22.51
N ILE A 5 1.97 42.36 22.03
CA ILE A 5 1.29 41.09 22.30
C ILE A 5 1.78 40.09 21.25
N ALA A 6 2.56 39.09 21.67
CA ALA A 6 2.96 37.98 20.82
C ALA A 6 1.85 36.91 20.84
N ALA A 7 1.21 36.67 19.70
CA ALA A 7 0.27 35.57 19.52
C ALA A 7 1.06 34.29 19.20
N VAL A 8 0.99 33.30 20.10
CA VAL A 8 1.54 31.96 19.88
C VAL A 8 0.49 31.13 19.15
N LEU A 9 0.73 30.84 17.87
CA LEU A 9 -0.04 29.81 17.14
C LEU A 9 0.41 28.43 17.61
N ALA A 10 -0.43 27.76 18.39
CA ALA A 10 -0.27 26.36 18.73
C ALA A 10 -0.68 25.50 17.52
N ILE A 11 0.29 24.89 16.86
CA ILE A 11 0.05 23.87 15.83
C ILE A 11 -0.29 22.58 16.58
N ALA A 12 -1.55 22.16 16.54
CA ALA A 12 -1.95 20.86 17.06
C ALA A 12 -1.36 19.76 16.16
N ALA A 13 -0.28 19.14 16.62
CA ALA A 13 0.24 17.93 16.00
C ALA A 13 -0.77 16.80 16.25
N TRP A 14 -1.46 16.37 15.19
CA TRP A 14 -2.28 15.17 15.21
C TRP A 14 -1.34 13.98 15.43
N ALA A 15 -1.34 13.41 16.63
CA ALA A 15 -0.59 12.20 16.91
C ALA A 15 -1.25 11.04 16.15
N ALA A 16 -0.52 10.44 15.19
CA ALA A 16 -0.98 9.25 14.50
C ALA A 16 -1.16 8.10 15.51
N PRO A 17 -2.24 7.31 15.42
CA PRO A 17 -2.43 6.12 16.23
C PRO A 17 -1.20 5.19 16.20
N PRO A 18 -0.87 4.54 17.33
CA PRO A 18 0.17 3.51 17.35
C PRO A 18 -0.25 2.35 16.44
N GLY A 19 0.56 2.08 15.40
CA GLY A 19 0.29 1.07 14.38
C GLY A 19 0.39 1.58 12.95
N ASP A 20 0.39 2.90 12.76
CA ASP A 20 0.46 3.51 11.44
C ASP A 20 1.90 3.80 10.99
N PHE A 21 2.17 3.53 9.71
CA PHE A 21 3.43 3.87 9.06
C PHE A 21 3.23 5.10 8.19
N THR A 22 3.87 6.22 8.52
CA THR A 22 3.79 7.47 7.75
C THR A 22 5.05 7.65 6.92
N GLY A 23 4.89 8.05 5.67
CA GLY A 23 6.01 8.38 4.81
C GLY A 23 6.72 9.68 5.22
N PRO A 24 7.97 9.89 4.76
CA PRO A 24 8.67 9.04 3.80
C PRO A 24 9.25 7.76 4.41
N GLY A 25 9.27 6.67 3.65
CA GLY A 25 9.94 5.42 4.04
C GLY A 25 9.46 4.18 3.29
N ARG A 26 10.32 3.16 3.20
CA ARG A 26 9.99 1.89 2.55
C ARG A 26 9.23 0.98 3.51
N PHE A 27 7.98 0.71 3.17
CA PHE A 27 7.16 -0.32 3.78
C PHE A 27 7.33 -1.65 3.07
N CYS A 28 7.62 -2.71 3.84
CA CYS A 28 7.72 -4.08 3.37
C CYS A 28 6.77 -4.95 4.18
N GLY A 29 5.60 -5.26 3.63
CA GLY A 29 4.58 -5.97 4.38
C GLY A 29 3.64 -6.77 3.51
N TYR A 30 3.36 -7.99 3.94
CA TYR A 30 2.40 -8.90 3.31
C TYR A 30 2.63 -9.13 1.80
N SER A 31 3.86 -9.08 1.28
CA SER A 31 4.24 -9.10 -0.15
C SER A 31 4.40 -7.74 -0.87
N PRO A 32 3.48 -6.76 -0.77
CA PRO A 32 3.74 -5.41 -1.28
C PRO A 32 4.97 -4.75 -0.64
N ILE A 33 5.78 -4.13 -1.49
CA ILE A 33 6.80 -3.15 -1.11
C ILE A 33 6.36 -1.80 -1.63
N ILE A 34 6.24 -0.83 -0.72
CA ILE A 34 5.77 0.51 -1.04
C ILE A 34 6.77 1.52 -0.48
N ASP A 35 7.39 2.29 -1.38
CA ASP A 35 8.16 3.48 -0.99
C ASP A 35 7.17 4.60 -0.71
N LEU A 36 6.81 4.80 0.56
CA LEU A 36 5.84 5.82 0.98
C LEU A 36 6.42 7.20 0.71
N ALA A 37 5.65 8.04 0.02
CA ALA A 37 5.95 9.44 -0.15
C ALA A 37 5.55 10.26 1.09
N GLU A 38 6.01 11.51 1.17
CA GLU A 38 5.55 12.43 2.22
C GLU A 38 4.02 12.58 2.17
N GLY A 39 3.38 12.48 3.34
CA GLY A 39 1.92 12.53 3.48
C GLY A 39 1.19 11.23 3.13
N GLU A 40 1.90 10.16 2.73
CA GLU A 40 1.31 8.83 2.61
C GLU A 40 1.32 8.09 3.95
N ARG A 41 0.31 7.27 4.19
CA ARG A 41 0.14 6.49 5.43
C ARG A 41 -0.34 5.08 5.14
N ILE A 42 0.22 4.11 5.85
CA ILE A 42 -0.28 2.74 5.92
C ILE A 42 -0.82 2.46 7.31
N GLU A 43 -2.06 1.98 7.37
CA GLU A 43 -2.69 1.43 8.58
C GLU A 43 -2.87 -0.08 8.39
N PRO A 44 -2.09 -0.94 9.07
CA PRO A 44 -2.31 -2.38 9.08
C PRO A 44 -3.71 -2.71 9.58
N LEU A 45 -4.41 -3.63 8.92
CA LEU A 45 -5.75 -4.07 9.31
C LEU A 45 -5.69 -5.48 9.92
N VAL A 46 -5.53 -6.50 9.08
CA VAL A 46 -5.49 -7.90 9.50
C VAL A 46 -4.27 -8.57 8.89
N GLY A 47 -3.51 -9.32 9.69
CA GLY A 47 -2.36 -10.08 9.23
C GLY A 47 -2.50 -11.57 9.52
N GLY A 48 -1.99 -12.39 8.62
CA GLY A 48 -1.71 -13.81 8.81
C GLY A 48 -0.31 -14.14 8.31
N ILE A 49 0.05 -15.43 8.37
CA ILE A 49 1.40 -15.91 8.04
C ILE A 49 1.79 -15.56 6.59
N HIS A 50 0.93 -15.89 5.61
CA HIS A 50 1.23 -15.73 4.18
C HIS A 50 0.66 -14.47 3.53
N ALA A 51 -0.19 -13.73 4.25
CA ALA A 51 -1.02 -12.69 3.67
C ALA A 51 -1.47 -11.68 4.73
N GLY A 52 -1.89 -10.51 4.28
CA GLY A 52 -2.54 -9.55 5.15
C GLY A 52 -3.12 -8.38 4.38
N THR A 53 -3.83 -7.55 5.13
CA THR A 53 -4.54 -6.38 4.62
C THR A 53 -4.10 -5.14 5.37
N PHE A 54 -4.03 -4.04 4.64
CA PHE A 54 -3.76 -2.72 5.18
C PHE A 54 -4.50 -1.66 4.38
N ARG A 55 -4.74 -0.52 4.99
CA ARG A 55 -5.25 0.67 4.30
C ARG A 55 -4.08 1.55 3.93
N TRP A 56 -4.05 2.01 2.69
CA TRP A 56 -3.04 2.92 2.17
C TRP A 56 -3.70 4.23 1.76
N GLU A 57 -3.24 5.32 2.36
CA GLU A 57 -3.80 6.65 2.21
C GLU A 57 -2.72 7.61 1.69
N GLY A 58 -3.14 8.59 0.89
CA GLY A 58 -2.29 9.68 0.41
C GLY A 58 -3.09 10.69 -0.40
N ALA A 59 -2.41 11.58 -1.12
CA ALA A 59 -3.07 12.56 -2.00
C ALA A 59 -3.91 11.91 -3.12
N PHE A 60 -3.65 10.64 -3.44
CA PHE A 60 -4.46 9.85 -4.38
C PHE A 60 -5.79 9.33 -3.78
N GLY A 61 -6.05 9.57 -2.49
CA GLY A 61 -7.18 9.04 -1.74
C GLY A 61 -6.80 7.78 -0.95
N THR A 62 -7.73 6.84 -0.84
CA THR A 62 -7.59 5.64 0.00
C THR A 62 -7.71 4.36 -0.83
N LEU A 63 -6.86 3.38 -0.54
CA LEU A 63 -6.93 2.03 -1.08
C LEU A 63 -6.90 1.03 0.08
N GLU A 64 -7.76 0.03 0.02
CA GLU A 64 -7.60 -1.17 0.84
C GLU A 64 -6.77 -2.18 0.06
N VAL A 65 -5.63 -2.59 0.61
CA VAL A 65 -4.65 -3.44 -0.06
C VAL A 65 -4.63 -4.79 0.63
N ALA A 66 -4.75 -5.86 -0.14
CA ALA A 66 -4.45 -7.22 0.33
C ALA A 66 -3.20 -7.71 -0.40
N GLY A 67 -2.19 -8.11 0.37
CA GLY A 67 -0.97 -8.71 -0.14
C GLY A 67 -0.90 -10.19 0.20
N ILE A 68 -0.36 -11.00 -0.71
CA ILE A 68 -0.22 -12.45 -0.55
C ILE A 68 1.13 -12.88 -1.13
N GLY A 69 2.01 -13.43 -0.28
CA GLY A 69 3.36 -13.89 -0.65
C GLY A 69 3.43 -15.30 -1.23
N TRP A 70 2.32 -16.05 -1.14
CA TRP A 70 2.10 -17.37 -1.77
C TRP A 70 0.77 -17.41 -2.55
N ALA A 71 0.66 -16.54 -3.54
CA ALA A 71 -0.51 -16.38 -4.40
C ALA A 71 -0.44 -17.27 -5.64
N ALA A 72 -1.61 -17.71 -6.11
CA ALA A 72 -1.81 -18.11 -7.49
C ALA A 72 -1.95 -16.87 -8.39
N ARG A 73 -1.85 -17.06 -9.72
CA ARG A 73 -2.12 -16.01 -10.71
C ARG A 73 -3.51 -15.37 -10.46
N PRO A 74 -3.61 -14.04 -10.30
CA PRO A 74 -4.91 -13.39 -10.17
C PRO A 74 -5.83 -13.63 -11.39
N PRO A 75 -7.15 -13.72 -11.19
CA PRO A 75 -8.10 -13.87 -12.29
C PRO A 75 -8.24 -12.57 -13.08
N GLY A 76 -8.72 -12.70 -14.32
CA GLY A 76 -9.08 -11.57 -15.17
C GLY A 76 -8.12 -11.30 -16.32
N ARG A 77 -8.39 -10.19 -17.02
CA ARG A 77 -7.66 -9.77 -18.22
C ARG A 77 -6.37 -9.05 -17.83
N LEU A 78 -5.25 -9.46 -18.41
CA LEU A 78 -3.97 -8.75 -18.29
C LEU A 78 -3.98 -7.47 -19.12
N LEU A 79 -3.35 -6.43 -18.60
CA LEU A 79 -3.12 -5.17 -19.30
C LEU A 79 -1.65 -5.05 -19.70
N ALA A 80 -1.43 -4.40 -20.84
CA ALA A 80 -0.13 -3.90 -21.28
C ALA A 80 -0.17 -2.36 -21.27
N PRO A 81 0.94 -1.67 -20.91
CA PRO A 81 2.19 -2.23 -20.38
C PRO A 81 2.05 -2.78 -18.93
N PRO A 82 3.04 -3.52 -18.40
CA PRO A 82 3.12 -3.89 -16.98
C PRO A 82 3.23 -2.66 -16.08
N THR A 83 3.33 -2.87 -14.76
CA THR A 83 3.54 -1.77 -13.82
C THR A 83 4.91 -1.11 -13.97
N GLY A 84 5.10 0.06 -13.33
CA GLY A 84 6.42 0.71 -13.27
C GLY A 84 7.52 -0.15 -12.65
N LYS A 85 7.15 -1.19 -11.88
CA LYS A 85 8.05 -2.20 -11.31
C LYS A 85 8.11 -3.50 -12.13
N GLY A 86 7.49 -3.55 -13.30
CA GLY A 86 7.51 -4.71 -14.19
C GLY A 86 6.50 -5.81 -13.88
N HIS A 87 5.64 -5.61 -12.88
CA HIS A 87 4.61 -6.58 -12.48
C HIS A 87 3.47 -6.65 -13.48
N ALA A 88 2.90 -7.84 -13.64
CA ALA A 88 1.72 -8.02 -14.46
C ALA A 88 0.53 -7.29 -13.80
N ARG A 89 -0.14 -6.39 -14.54
CA ARG A 89 -1.31 -5.64 -14.05
C ARG A 89 -2.58 -6.20 -14.67
N PHE A 90 -3.62 -6.35 -13.87
CA PHE A 90 -4.92 -6.83 -14.33
C PHE A 90 -5.92 -5.68 -14.50
N ALA A 91 -6.81 -5.82 -15.47
CA ALA A 91 -7.89 -4.89 -15.70
C ALA A 91 -8.79 -4.78 -14.46
N GLN A 92 -9.24 -3.56 -14.18
CA GLN A 92 -10.19 -3.34 -13.10
C GLN A 92 -11.44 -4.20 -13.28
N ARG A 93 -11.90 -4.82 -12.19
CA ARG A 93 -13.16 -5.56 -12.13
C ARG A 93 -13.99 -5.12 -10.92
N ARG A 94 -15.25 -5.55 -10.88
CA ARG A 94 -16.06 -5.52 -9.67
C ARG A 94 -16.03 -6.87 -8.97
N GLU A 95 -15.86 -6.85 -7.65
CA GLU A 95 -15.83 -8.03 -6.77
C GLU A 95 -16.42 -7.61 -5.44
N GLU A 96 -17.44 -8.32 -4.96
CA GLU A 96 -18.10 -8.05 -3.66
C GLU A 96 -18.51 -6.57 -3.47
N GLY A 97 -19.04 -5.95 -4.54
CA GLY A 97 -19.47 -4.55 -4.51
C GLY A 97 -18.33 -3.52 -4.56
N ARG A 98 -17.07 -3.94 -4.64
CA ARG A 98 -15.88 -3.09 -4.71
C ARG A 98 -15.21 -3.15 -6.07
N TYR A 99 -14.46 -2.11 -6.40
CA TYR A 99 -13.60 -2.08 -7.57
C TYR A 99 -12.22 -2.59 -7.21
N VAL A 100 -11.70 -3.52 -8.01
CA VAL A 100 -10.45 -4.24 -7.70
C VAL A 100 -9.51 -4.21 -8.89
N VAL A 101 -8.26 -3.86 -8.64
CA VAL A 101 -7.12 -4.08 -9.54
C VAL A 101 -6.15 -5.02 -8.83
N ALA A 102 -5.54 -5.93 -9.57
CA ALA A 102 -4.49 -6.80 -9.06
C ALA A 102 -3.18 -6.58 -9.80
N ILE A 103 -2.07 -6.78 -9.08
CA ILE A 103 -0.74 -6.93 -9.66
C ILE A 103 -0.14 -8.26 -9.24
N TRP A 104 0.73 -8.83 -10.08
CA TRP A 104 1.35 -10.14 -9.86
C TRP A 104 2.78 -10.16 -10.37
N ASN A 105 3.71 -10.70 -9.59
CA ASN A 105 5.13 -10.80 -9.96
C ASN A 105 5.42 -11.90 -11.00
N ARG A 106 4.38 -12.57 -11.52
CA ARG A 106 4.47 -13.77 -12.39
C ARG A 106 5.03 -15.02 -11.69
N GLY A 107 5.23 -14.95 -10.38
CA GLY A 107 5.63 -16.05 -9.50
C GLY A 107 4.56 -16.26 -8.43
N LYS A 108 4.92 -16.09 -7.16
CA LYS A 108 4.04 -16.36 -6.02
C LYS A 108 3.59 -15.12 -5.26
N ALA A 109 3.89 -13.92 -5.72
CA ALA A 109 3.48 -12.69 -5.04
C ALA A 109 2.38 -11.96 -5.79
N ALA A 110 1.28 -11.64 -5.10
CA ALA A 110 0.22 -10.81 -5.65
C ALA A 110 -0.27 -9.76 -4.65
N ALA A 111 -0.74 -8.64 -5.18
CA ALA A 111 -1.44 -7.61 -4.41
C ALA A 111 -2.74 -7.20 -5.09
N TYR A 112 -3.76 -6.98 -4.27
CA TYR A 112 -5.11 -6.57 -4.69
C TYR A 112 -5.43 -5.23 -4.06
N PHE A 113 -5.79 -4.25 -4.89
CA PHE A 113 -6.12 -2.89 -4.49
C PHE A 113 -7.61 -2.68 -4.68
N ARG A 114 -8.29 -2.30 -3.60
CA ARG A 114 -9.74 -2.17 -3.55
C ARG A 114 -10.16 -0.74 -3.24
N SER A 115 -11.25 -0.32 -3.89
CA SER A 115 -11.92 0.95 -3.63
C SER A 115 -13.44 0.78 -3.73
N ALA A 116 -14.20 1.60 -3.00
CA ALA A 116 -15.66 1.65 -3.09
C ALA A 116 -16.15 2.25 -4.42
N THR A 117 -15.35 3.12 -5.03
CA THR A 117 -15.60 3.76 -6.33
C THR A 117 -14.61 3.22 -7.36
N PRO A 118 -14.83 3.44 -8.68
CA PRO A 118 -13.83 3.13 -9.69
C PRO A 118 -12.46 3.69 -9.30
N LEU A 119 -11.40 2.91 -9.50
CA LEU A 119 -10.05 3.36 -9.20
C LEU A 119 -9.71 4.53 -10.14
N THR A 120 -9.23 5.62 -9.55
CA THR A 120 -8.88 6.85 -10.25
C THR A 120 -7.52 6.73 -10.94
N GLY A 121 -7.22 7.64 -11.87
CA GLY A 121 -5.88 7.74 -12.44
C GLY A 121 -4.79 7.88 -11.38
N ALA A 122 -5.02 8.70 -10.35
CA ALA A 122 -4.06 8.88 -9.25
C ALA A 122 -3.82 7.60 -8.45
N GLN A 123 -4.88 6.82 -8.16
CA GLN A 123 -4.73 5.52 -7.49
C GLN A 123 -3.98 4.52 -8.39
N LEU A 124 -4.25 4.53 -9.69
CA LEU A 124 -3.55 3.66 -10.63
C LEU A 124 -2.07 4.04 -10.72
N GLU A 125 -1.71 5.33 -10.73
CA GLU A 125 -0.33 5.80 -10.68
C GLU A 125 0.36 5.41 -9.36
N ALA A 126 -0.33 5.48 -8.22
CA ALA A 126 0.20 4.98 -6.95
C ALA A 126 0.51 3.47 -7.03
N ILE A 127 -0.39 2.67 -7.60
CA ILE A 127 -0.20 1.23 -7.82
C ILE A 127 1.01 0.94 -8.73
N GLN A 128 1.34 1.82 -9.68
CA GLN A 128 2.51 1.62 -10.55
C GLN A 128 3.84 1.55 -9.78
N ARG A 129 3.90 2.17 -8.60
CA ARG A 129 5.10 2.26 -7.77
C ARG A 129 5.32 1.03 -6.89
N VAL A 130 4.29 0.19 -6.75
CA VAL A 130 4.30 -0.96 -5.85
C VAL A 130 5.15 -2.08 -6.44
N ASP A 131 6.13 -2.52 -5.65
CA ASP A 131 6.93 -3.71 -5.94
C ASP A 131 6.39 -4.90 -5.13
N LEU A 132 6.87 -6.11 -5.43
CA LEU A 132 6.39 -7.34 -4.81
C LEU A 132 7.58 -8.24 -4.45
N PHE A 133 7.53 -8.79 -3.23
CA PHE A 133 8.37 -9.94 -2.85
C PHE A 133 7.49 -11.15 -2.59
N GLU A 134 8.02 -12.34 -2.85
CA GLU A 134 7.36 -13.62 -2.51
C GLU A 134 7.96 -14.21 -1.24
N GLU A 135 7.22 -15.15 -0.64
CA GLU A 135 7.65 -15.87 0.55
C GLU A 135 9.01 -16.56 0.35
N GLY A 136 9.86 -16.47 1.36
CA GLY A 136 11.25 -16.92 1.30
C GLY A 136 12.24 -15.86 0.78
N GLN A 137 11.76 -14.73 0.25
CA GLN A 137 12.61 -13.58 -0.06
C GLN A 137 12.69 -12.60 1.11
N GLU A 138 13.86 -11.99 1.29
CA GLU A 138 14.05 -10.91 2.26
C GLU A 138 14.14 -9.55 1.57
N PRO A 139 13.10 -8.70 1.63
CA PRO A 139 13.15 -7.37 1.05
C PRO A 139 14.13 -6.47 1.80
N GLN A 140 14.91 -5.71 1.04
CA GLN A 140 16.02 -4.88 1.56
C GLN A 140 15.59 -3.42 1.78
N GLY A 141 16.22 -2.79 2.77
CA GLY A 141 16.06 -1.35 3.04
C GLY A 141 14.68 -0.97 3.58
N CYS A 142 14.01 -1.89 4.28
CA CYS A 142 12.68 -1.64 4.85
C CYS A 142 12.78 -0.74 6.09
N ASN A 143 12.12 0.42 6.05
CA ASN A 143 11.90 1.26 7.22
C ASN A 143 10.77 0.71 8.09
N TYR A 144 9.75 0.14 7.44
CA TYR A 144 8.55 -0.40 8.09
C TYR A 144 8.31 -1.85 7.68
N ARG A 145 7.94 -2.69 8.64
CA ARG A 145 7.73 -4.13 8.42
C ARG A 145 6.47 -4.60 9.16
N THR A 146 5.69 -5.47 8.52
CA THR A 146 4.56 -6.18 9.16
C THR A 146 4.82 -7.68 9.32
N ILE A 147 6.09 -8.11 9.23
CA ILE A 147 6.46 -9.53 9.20
C ILE A 147 6.13 -10.18 10.55
N PHE A 148 5.12 -11.07 10.54
CA PHE A 148 4.91 -12.05 11.59
C PHE A 148 5.88 -13.21 11.34
N SER A 149 6.65 -13.58 12.37
CA SER A 149 7.73 -14.57 12.32
C SER A 149 7.28 -15.89 11.70
N TRP A 150 8.06 -16.37 10.73
CA TRP A 150 7.98 -17.72 10.18
C TRP A 150 8.71 -18.66 11.17
N GLU A 151 8.03 -19.10 12.22
CA GLU A 151 8.43 -20.31 12.95
C GLU A 151 7.87 -21.56 12.25
#